data_AF-A0A292RJY4-F1
#
_entry.id   AF-A0A292RJY4-F1
#
_cell.length_a   1.000
_cell.length_b   1.000
_cell.length_c   1.000
_cell.angle_alpha   90.00
_cell.angle_beta   90.00
_cell.angle_gamma   90.00
#
_symmetry.space_group_name_H-M   'P 1'
#
loop_
_entity.id
_entity.type
_entity.pdbx_description
1 polymer ?
#
loop_
_entity_poly.entity_id
_entity_poly.type
_entity_poly.pdbx_seq_one_letter_code
_entity_poly.pdbx_strand_id
1 'polypeptide(L)'
;MATFKDLEDSLKSFITEEQSDAHNIRNTTFTKYNNIKIWMDRGRFQEPHFIVRISISEGVYSLNGCTKLSGGLGYEERLVIKWFSRIGVKDKLKELWGSEDDNKDKKK
;
A
#
# COMPACT_ATOMS: atom_id res chain seq x y z
N MET A 1 -3.37 7.22 15.73
CA MET A 1 -2.65 7.70 14.54
C MET A 1 -2.23 6.48 13.76
N ALA A 2 -2.73 6.34 12.54
CA ALA A 2 -2.23 5.32 11.64
C ALA A 2 -0.76 5.60 11.28
N THR A 3 0.05 4.55 11.11
CA THR A 3 1.42 4.66 10.61
C THR A 3 1.55 3.92 9.28
N PHE A 4 2.56 4.26 8.48
CA PHE A 4 2.90 3.49 7.28
C PHE A 4 3.19 2.02 7.61
N LYS A 5 3.79 1.77 8.78
CA LYS A 5 4.09 0.41 9.25
C LYS A 5 2.83 -0.42 9.45
N ASP A 6 1.77 0.18 10.01
CA ASP A 6 0.48 -0.49 10.17
C ASP A 6 -0.14 -0.90 8.83
N LEU A 7 0.04 -0.08 7.79
CA LEU A 7 -0.44 -0.39 6.44
C LEU A 7 0.37 -1.49 5.77
N GLU A 8 1.70 -1.46 5.93
CA GLU A 8 2.60 -2.52 5.44
C GLU A 8 2.24 -3.88 6.05
N ASP A 9 2.06 -3.93 7.36
CA ASP A 9 1.70 -5.15 8.09
C ASP A 9 0.27 -5.60 7.74
N SER A 10 -0.65 -4.66 7.53
CA SER A 10 -2.01 -4.95 7.05
C SER A 10 -2.01 -5.57 5.65
N LEU A 11 -1.25 -5.00 4.71
CA LEU A 11 -1.15 -5.53 3.34
C LEU A 11 -0.49 -6.91 3.34
N LYS A 12 0.58 -7.10 4.12
CA LYS A 12 1.23 -8.40 4.27
C LYS A 12 0.27 -9.47 4.80
N SER A 13 -0.51 -9.12 5.83
CA SER A 13 -1.47 -10.04 6.44
C SER A 13 -2.57 -10.42 5.46
N PHE A 14 -3.14 -9.42 4.76
CA PHE A 14 -4.16 -9.65 3.73
C PHE A 14 -3.66 -10.57 2.59
N ILE A 15 -2.46 -10.33 2.08
CA ILE A 15 -1.87 -11.17 1.04
C ILE A 15 -1.68 -12.60 1.56
N THR A 16 -1.23 -12.75 2.81
CA THR A 16 -1.04 -14.07 3.42
C THR A 16 -2.37 -14.83 3.56
N GLU A 17 -3.43 -14.14 3.99
CA GLU A 17 -4.80 -14.67 4.09
C GLU A 17 -5.32 -15.13 2.71
N GLU A 18 -5.31 -14.25 1.70
CA GLU A 18 -5.78 -14.57 0.33
C GLU A 18 -5.02 -15.75 -0.31
N GLN A 19 -3.72 -15.88 -0.04
CA GLN A 19 -2.90 -16.96 -0.58
C GLN A 19 -3.08 -18.28 0.19
N SER A 20 -3.49 -18.22 1.47
CA SER A 20 -3.77 -19.41 2.29
C SER A 20 -5.11 -20.05 1.91
N ASP A 21 -6.11 -19.23 1.60
CA ASP A 21 -7.44 -19.67 1.17
C ASP A 21 -7.39 -20.38 -0.21
N ALA A 22 -6.51 -19.91 -1.11
CA ALA A 22 -6.39 -20.43 -2.48
C ALA A 22 -5.86 -21.89 -2.62
N HIS A 23 -5.79 -22.68 -1.54
CA HIS A 23 -5.36 -24.09 -1.53
C HIS A 23 -3.96 -24.38 -2.15
N ASN A 24 -3.15 -23.36 -2.43
CA ASN A 24 -1.86 -23.51 -3.13
C ASN A 24 -0.67 -23.47 -2.17
N ILE A 25 -0.74 -24.30 -1.13
CA ILE A 25 0.22 -24.36 0.01
C ILE A 25 1.64 -24.78 -0.44
N ARG A 26 1.83 -25.25 -1.68
CA ARG A 26 3.08 -25.93 -2.07
C ARG A 26 4.19 -25.09 -2.70
N ASN A 27 3.99 -23.81 -3.03
CA ASN A 27 5.10 -23.03 -3.63
C ASN A 27 5.02 -21.49 -3.49
N THR A 28 4.17 -20.94 -2.62
CA THR A 28 4.11 -19.47 -2.46
C THR A 28 5.34 -18.97 -1.72
N THR A 29 6.22 -18.25 -2.44
CA THR A 29 7.42 -17.62 -1.90
C THR A 29 7.04 -16.44 -1.00
N PHE A 30 6.51 -16.70 0.20
CA PHE A 30 6.08 -15.70 1.18
C PHE A 30 7.20 -14.71 1.54
N THR A 31 8.46 -15.10 1.36
CA THR A 31 9.62 -14.25 1.60
C THR A 31 9.60 -12.96 0.79
N LYS A 32 8.97 -12.94 -0.40
CA LYS A 32 8.86 -11.71 -1.21
C LYS A 32 8.00 -10.62 -0.55
N TYR A 33 7.05 -11.01 0.30
CA TYR A 33 6.17 -10.10 1.03
C TYR A 33 6.75 -9.64 2.38
N ASN A 34 7.95 -10.10 2.75
CA ASN A 34 8.63 -9.60 3.94
C ASN A 34 9.20 -8.18 3.75
N ASN A 35 9.38 -7.75 2.50
CA ASN A 35 9.92 -6.43 2.16
C ASN A 35 8.86 -5.56 1.47
N ILE A 36 7.65 -5.54 2.03
CA ILE A 36 6.62 -4.59 1.63
C ILE A 36 6.97 -3.23 2.23
N LYS A 37 6.92 -2.19 1.39
CA LYS A 37 7.04 -0.81 1.84
C LYS A 37 5.90 0.03 1.31
N ILE A 38 5.35 0.89 2.15
CA ILE A 38 4.29 1.84 1.77
C ILE A 38 4.71 3.24 2.20
N TRP A 39 4.66 4.18 1.27
CA TRP A 39 4.91 5.59 1.56
C TRP A 39 4.14 6.48 0.59
N MET A 40 4.26 7.79 0.77
CA MET A 40 3.62 8.81 -0.05
C MET A 40 4.67 9.85 -0.47
N ASP A 41 4.50 10.45 -1.66
CA ASP A 41 5.40 11.48 -2.15
C ASP A 41 4.63 12.58 -2.90
N ARG A 42 4.22 13.61 -2.16
CA ARG A 42 3.45 14.73 -2.71
C ARG A 42 4.17 15.51 -3.81
N GLY A 43 5.49 15.37 -3.95
CA GLY A 43 6.26 16.03 -5.02
C GLY A 43 6.20 15.28 -6.34
N ARG A 44 5.81 14.00 -6.33
CA ARG A 44 5.88 13.12 -7.49
C ARG A 44 4.65 13.19 -8.41
N PHE A 45 3.46 13.39 -7.83
CA PHE A 45 2.20 13.50 -8.58
C PHE A 45 1.27 14.54 -7.94
N GLN A 46 0.49 15.24 -8.77
CA GLN A 46 -0.44 16.29 -8.31
C GLN A 46 -1.63 15.75 -7.52
N GLU A 47 -2.07 14.53 -7.81
CA GLU A 47 -3.20 13.92 -7.12
C GLU A 47 -2.76 13.18 -5.84
N PRO A 48 -3.64 13.09 -4.82
CA PRO A 48 -3.37 12.27 -3.64
C PRO A 48 -3.13 10.81 -4.01
N HIS A 49 -1.97 10.28 -3.65
CA HIS A 49 -1.54 8.94 -4.06
C HIS A 49 -0.72 8.26 -2.96
N PHE A 50 -0.54 6.95 -3.11
CA PHE A 50 0.37 6.17 -2.28
C PHE A 50 1.21 5.27 -3.17
N ILE A 51 2.40 4.96 -2.68
CA ILE A 51 3.39 4.14 -3.37
C ILE A 51 3.52 2.84 -2.59
N VAL A 52 3.42 1.73 -3.29
CA VAL A 52 3.60 0.39 -2.74
C VAL A 52 4.77 -0.26 -3.46
N ARG A 53 5.73 -0.72 -2.67
CA ARG A 53 6.81 -1.56 -3.16
C ARG A 53 6.67 -2.96 -2.59
N ILE A 54 6.72 -3.96 -3.47
CA ILE A 54 6.76 -5.37 -3.09
C ILE A 54 8.00 -5.97 -3.75
N SER A 55 8.98 -6.34 -2.93
CA SER A 55 10.29 -6.80 -3.41
C SER A 55 10.98 -5.75 -4.30
N ILE A 56 11.17 -6.03 -5.60
CA ILE A 56 11.79 -5.13 -6.56
C ILE A 56 10.77 -4.28 -7.34
N SER A 57 9.49 -4.63 -7.28
CA SER A 57 8.44 -3.97 -8.05
C SER A 57 7.83 -2.83 -7.25
N GLU A 58 7.51 -1.73 -7.92
CA GLU A 58 6.89 -0.54 -7.35
C GLU A 58 5.66 -0.15 -8.17
N GLY A 59 4.55 0.13 -7.50
CA GLY A 59 3.32 0.65 -8.09
C GLY A 59 2.86 1.90 -7.34
N VAL A 60 2.38 2.88 -8.10
CA VAL A 60 1.80 4.13 -7.57
C VAL A 60 0.31 4.13 -7.85
N TYR A 61 -0.49 4.40 -6.81
CA TYR A 61 -1.94 4.31 -6.88
C TYR A 61 -2.61 5.56 -6.32
N SER A 62 -3.69 6.00 -6.96
CA SER A 62 -4.51 7.12 -6.52
C SER A 62 -5.30 6.79 -5.25
N LEU A 63 -5.38 7.71 -4.30
CA LEU A 63 -6.22 7.58 -3.10
C LEU A 63 -7.71 7.76 -3.39
N ASN A 64 -8.07 8.28 -4.56
CA ASN A 64 -9.47 8.51 -4.93
C ASN A 64 -10.19 7.19 -5.24
N GLY A 65 -9.51 6.25 -5.89
CA GLY A 65 -10.10 4.98 -6.33
C GLY A 65 -9.11 3.83 -6.54
N CYS A 66 -7.89 3.91 -6.01
CA CYS A 66 -6.82 2.93 -6.23
C CYS A 66 -6.50 2.69 -7.72
N THR A 67 -6.75 3.69 -8.56
CA THR A 67 -6.35 3.67 -9.97
C THR A 67 -4.83 3.78 -10.05
N LYS A 68 -4.22 2.97 -10.91
CA LYS A 68 -2.77 2.99 -11.11
C LYS A 68 -2.36 4.26 -11.84
N LEU A 69 -1.39 4.98 -11.27
CA LEU A 69 -0.83 6.21 -11.84
C LEU A 69 0.50 5.96 -12.54
N SER A 70 1.35 5.11 -11.96
CA SER A 70 2.69 4.81 -12.48
C SER A 70 3.22 3.49 -11.95
N GLY A 71 4.21 2.92 -12.64
CA GLY A 71 4.83 1.65 -12.26
C GLY A 71 3.90 0.47 -12.42
N GLY A 72 4.22 -0.63 -11.74
CA GLY A 72 3.38 -1.80 -11.70
C GLY A 72 3.93 -2.93 -10.85
N LEU A 73 3.01 -3.67 -10.24
CA LEU A 73 3.33 -4.80 -9.37
C LEU A 73 3.06 -6.16 -10.05
N GLY A 74 2.57 -6.19 -11.29
CA GLY A 74 2.19 -7.45 -11.95
C GLY A 74 0.94 -8.08 -11.31
N TYR A 75 1.03 -9.34 -10.90
CA TYR A 75 -0.12 -10.05 -10.30
C TYR A 75 -0.60 -9.39 -8.99
N GLU A 76 0.35 -8.85 -8.22
CA GLU A 76 0.12 -8.22 -6.93
C GLU A 76 -0.70 -6.93 -7.04
N GLU A 77 -0.84 -6.33 -8.23
CA GLU A 77 -1.74 -5.18 -8.45
C GLU A 77 -3.18 -5.51 -8.02
N ARG A 78 -3.65 -6.72 -8.35
CA ARG A 78 -4.99 -7.18 -7.98
C ARG A 78 -5.14 -7.29 -6.46
N LEU A 79 -4.08 -7.71 -5.77
CA LEU A 79 -4.07 -7.83 -4.31
C LEU A 79 -4.12 -6.45 -3.65
N VAL A 80 -3.36 -5.47 -4.16
CA VAL A 80 -3.41 -4.09 -3.65
C VAL A 80 -4.80 -3.47 -3.84
N ILE A 81 -5.44 -3.67 -4.99
CA ILE A 81 -6.81 -3.16 -5.25
C ILE A 81 -7.85 -3.78 -4.30
N LYS A 82 -7.77 -5.10 -4.07
CA LYS A 82 -8.65 -5.77 -3.10
C LYS A 82 -8.39 -5.29 -1.68
N TRP A 83 -7.12 -5.17 -1.29
CA TRP A 83 -6.73 -4.66 0.03
C TRP A 83 -7.23 -3.24 0.27
N PHE A 84 -7.10 -2.35 -0.72
CA PHE A 84 -7.59 -0.98 -0.63
C PHE A 84 -9.11 -0.91 -0.42
N SER A 85 -9.84 -1.87 -0.99
CA SER A 85 -11.29 -1.99 -0.82
C SER A 85 -11.71 -2.50 0.58
N ARG A 86 -10.78 -2.92 1.44
CA ARG A 86 -11.10 -3.29 2.83
C ARG A 86 -11.51 -2.06 3.63
N ILE A 87 -12.47 -2.26 4.53
CA ILE A 87 -13.00 -1.22 5.42
C ILE A 87 -11.85 -0.57 6.19
N GLY A 88 -11.81 0.77 6.16
CA GLY A 88 -10.86 1.59 6.92
C GLY A 88 -9.46 1.73 6.33
N VAL A 89 -9.09 0.98 5.27
CA VAL A 89 -7.76 1.15 4.63
C VAL A 89 -7.65 2.50 3.94
N LYS A 90 -8.67 2.86 3.14
CA LYS A 90 -8.74 4.16 2.47
C LYS A 90 -8.70 5.33 3.46
N ASP A 91 -9.40 5.22 4.58
CA ASP A 91 -9.46 6.29 5.59
C ASP A 91 -8.10 6.48 6.27
N LYS A 92 -7.42 5.39 6.63
CA LYS A 92 -6.04 5.44 7.18
C LYS A 92 -5.04 6.05 6.22
N LEU A 93 -5.13 5.69 4.93
CA LEU A 93 -4.27 6.28 3.90
C LEU A 93 -4.54 7.78 3.74
N LYS A 94 -5.80 8.22 3.81
CA LYS A 94 -6.15 9.65 3.78
C LYS A 94 -5.69 10.39 5.04
N GLU A 95 -5.82 9.77 6.21
CA GLU A 95 -5.32 10.32 7.48
C GLU A 95 -3.81 10.56 7.41
N LEU A 96 -3.05 9.57 6.91
CA LEU A 96 -1.60 9.69 6.70
C LEU A 96 -1.24 10.76 5.68
N TRP A 97 -1.96 10.80 4.56
CA TRP A 97 -1.77 11.84 3.56
C TRP A 97 -1.98 13.21 4.18
N GLY A 98 -3.05 13.44 4.93
CA GLY A 98 -3.33 14.72 5.60
C GLY A 98 -2.34 15.07 6.72
N SER A 99 -1.89 14.09 7.48
CA SER A 99 -1.01 14.30 8.64
C SER A 99 0.42 14.74 8.28
N GLU A 100 0.88 14.51 7.04
CA GLU A 100 2.17 15.04 6.57
C GLU A 100 2.21 16.57 6.43
N ASP A 101 1.06 17.26 6.32
CA ASP A 101 1.01 18.73 6.35
C ASP A 101 1.39 19.28 7.74
N ASP A 102 0.81 18.72 8.80
CA ASP A 102 1.01 19.18 10.18
C ASP A 102 2.46 19.05 10.65
N ASN A 103 3.23 18.12 10.07
CA ASN A 103 4.61 17.87 10.47
C ASN A 103 5.63 18.78 9.76
N LYS A 104 5.24 19.48 8.68
CA LYS A 104 6.08 20.51 8.04
C LYS A 104 5.95 21.87 8.73
N ASP A 105 4.79 22.19 9.30
CA ASP A 105 4.56 23.46 10.00
C ASP A 105 5.28 23.54 11.36
N LYS A 106 5.59 22.40 12.01
CA LYS A 106 6.34 22.36 13.28
C LYS A 106 7.87 22.47 13.15
N LYS A 107 8.40 22.64 11.94
CA LYS A 107 9.84 22.78 11.68
C LYS A 107 10.26 24.20 11.28
N LYS A 108 9.43 25.20 11.53
CA LYS A 108 9.73 26.60 11.23
C LYS A 108 9.84 27.45 12.48
#